data_AF-X0VJ06-F1
#
_entry.id   AF-X0VJ06-F1
#
_cell.length_a   1.000
_cell.length_b   1.000
_cell.length_c   1.000
_cell.angle_alpha   90.00
_cell.angle_beta   90.00
_cell.angle_gamma   90.00
#
_symmetry.space_group_name_H-M   'P 1'
#
loop_
_entity.id
_entity.type
_entity.pdbx_description
1 polymer ?
#
loop_
_entity_poly.entity_id
_entity_poly.type
_entity_poly.pdbx_seq_one_letter_code
_entity_poly.pdbx_strand_id
1 'polypeptide(L)'
;MNNFVKEYYLACRFDHQIIFYAVLSDEPVGKPIKDCRIIPVNLTIYRHTDWKIKAKLGLALRESLLAMLSEEAHNQGGLLSQTDLSEILIVDKSTVKRIVKRIKARGDSIPARGEIKDIGPGISHKARIIELLLKKIWE
;
A
#
# COMPACT_ATOMS: atom_id res chain seq x y z
N MET A 1 28.81 8.44 3.08
CA MET A 1 27.63 9.11 2.49
C MET A 1 27.41 8.84 0.98
N ASN A 2 28.38 8.33 0.19
CA ASN A 2 28.23 8.25 -1.28
C ASN A 2 28.15 6.85 -1.93
N ASN A 3 28.30 5.75 -1.18
CA ASN A 3 28.19 4.40 -1.75
C ASN A 3 26.89 3.66 -1.41
N PHE A 4 26.10 4.14 -0.44
CA PHE A 4 24.90 3.43 0.05
C PHE A 4 23.66 3.61 -0.85
N VAL A 5 23.57 4.73 -1.56
CA VAL A 5 22.48 5.02 -2.51
C VAL A 5 22.55 4.11 -3.74
N LYS A 6 23.74 3.62 -4.10
CA LYS A 6 23.99 2.88 -5.36
C LYS A 6 23.55 1.42 -5.34
N GLU A 7 23.54 0.76 -4.19
CA GLU A 7 23.41 -0.71 -4.11
C GLU A 7 21.96 -1.17 -3.84
N TYR A 8 21.12 -0.29 -3.27
CA TYR A 8 19.74 -0.62 -2.86
C TYR A 8 18.66 0.38 -3.26
N TYR A 9 18.97 1.41 -4.06
CA TYR A 9 17.96 1.92 -4.98
C TYR A 9 17.71 0.77 -5.97
N LEU A 10 16.68 -0.03 -5.74
CA LEU A 10 16.03 -0.76 -6.82
C LEU A 10 15.51 0.32 -7.79
N ALA A 11 16.37 0.72 -8.72
CA ALA A 11 16.12 1.72 -9.73
C ALA A 11 15.06 1.26 -10.76
N CYS A 12 14.55 0.02 -10.61
CA CYS A 12 13.46 -0.52 -11.43
C CYS A 12 12.09 -0.11 -10.88
N ARG A 13 11.87 1.19 -10.74
CA ARG A 13 10.53 1.76 -10.63
C ARG A 13 10.40 2.82 -11.71
N PHE A 14 9.23 2.91 -12.33
CA PHE A 14 8.99 3.98 -13.29
C PHE A 14 8.81 5.32 -12.57
N ASP A 15 8.93 6.41 -13.32
CA ASP A 15 8.55 7.72 -12.80
C ASP A 15 7.13 7.68 -12.24
N HIS A 16 6.90 8.40 -11.14
CA HIS A 16 5.64 8.41 -10.39
C HIS A 16 5.26 7.10 -9.69
N GLN A 17 6.23 6.20 -9.49
CA GLN A 17 6.07 5.04 -8.62
C GLN A 17 6.86 5.18 -7.31
N ILE A 18 6.37 4.50 -6.27
CA ILE A 18 7.07 4.30 -5.01
C ILE A 18 7.32 2.80 -4.80
N ILE A 19 8.33 2.48 -4.01
CA ILE A 19 8.47 1.13 -3.44
C ILE A 19 7.83 1.17 -2.06
N PHE A 20 6.85 0.30 -1.82
CA PHE A 20 6.18 0.15 -0.54
C PHE A 20 6.37 -1.28 -0.02
N TYR A 21 6.45 -1.46 1.30
CA TYR A 21 6.59 -2.80 1.89
C TYR A 21 5.22 -3.28 2.37
N ALA A 22 4.63 -4.22 1.63
CA ALA A 22 3.32 -4.79 1.90
C ALA A 22 3.45 -6.17 2.56
N VAL A 23 2.39 -6.65 3.21
CA VAL A 23 2.39 -8.00 3.80
C VAL A 23 2.26 -9.04 2.72
N LEU A 24 3.06 -10.10 2.80
CA LEU A 24 2.95 -11.23 1.89
C LEU A 24 1.53 -11.82 1.95
N SER A 25 0.92 -12.03 0.79
CA SER A 25 -0.46 -12.50 0.64
C SER A 25 -0.74 -13.80 1.39
N ASP A 26 0.26 -14.66 1.54
CA ASP A 26 0.16 -15.98 2.17
C ASP A 26 0.29 -15.96 3.70
N GLU A 27 0.48 -14.79 4.33
CA GLU A 27 0.59 -14.71 5.79
C GLU A 27 -0.72 -15.08 6.51
N PRO A 28 -0.71 -16.00 7.48
CA PRO A 28 -1.93 -16.46 8.16
C PRO A 28 -2.60 -15.34 8.97
N VAL A 29 -3.91 -15.49 9.19
CA VAL A 29 -4.73 -14.59 10.02
C VAL A 29 -4.33 -14.71 11.50
N GLY A 30 -4.45 -13.62 12.27
CA GLY A 30 -4.22 -13.63 13.72
C GLY A 30 -2.75 -13.44 14.14
N LYS A 31 -1.81 -13.51 13.20
CA LYS A 31 -0.41 -13.16 13.47
C LYS A 31 -0.28 -11.65 13.69
N PRO A 32 0.42 -11.20 14.75
CA PRO A 32 0.73 -9.78 14.91
C PRO A 32 1.45 -9.25 13.69
N ILE A 33 1.07 -8.04 13.26
CA ILE A 33 1.58 -7.37 12.06
C ILE A 33 3.11 -7.23 12.04
N LYS A 34 3.71 -7.05 13.23
CA LYS A 34 5.16 -7.01 13.45
C LYS A 34 5.88 -8.32 13.07
N ASP A 35 5.17 -9.44 13.13
CA ASP A 35 5.72 -10.78 12.91
C ASP A 35 5.39 -11.29 11.50
N CYS A 36 4.55 -10.58 10.73
CA CYS A 36 4.24 -10.92 9.34
C CYS A 36 5.46 -10.70 8.44
N ARG A 37 5.67 -11.60 7.46
CA ARG A 37 6.60 -11.34 6.36
C ARG A 37 6.09 -10.19 5.51
N ILE A 38 7.01 -9.29 5.17
CA ILE A 38 6.74 -8.15 4.29
C ILE A 38 7.60 -8.27 3.03
N ILE A 39 7.08 -7.82 1.90
CA ILE A 39 7.74 -7.81 0.60
C ILE A 39 7.68 -6.40 -0.02
N PRO A 40 8.71 -5.99 -0.78
CA PRO A 40 8.64 -4.75 -1.55
C PRO A 40 7.67 -4.91 -2.73
N VAL A 41 6.85 -3.89 -2.97
CA VAL A 41 5.95 -3.77 -4.12
C VAL A 41 6.10 -2.38 -4.76
N ASN A 42 6.04 -2.32 -6.09
CA ASN A 42 6.02 -1.08 -6.86
C ASN A 42 4.58 -0.58 -6.95
N LEU A 43 4.34 0.66 -6.48
CA LEU A 43 3.03 1.29 -6.45
C LEU A 43 3.03 2.58 -7.25
N THR A 44 2.07 2.73 -8.15
CA THR A 44 1.89 3.91 -8.99
C THR A 44 1.05 4.95 -8.24
N ILE A 45 1.70 6.05 -7.82
CA ILE A 45 1.02 7.12 -7.06
C ILE A 45 0.44 8.22 -7.96
N TYR A 46 0.83 8.26 -9.23
CA TYR A 46 0.30 9.19 -10.22
C TYR A 46 0.45 8.63 -11.64
N ARG A 47 -0.60 8.73 -12.45
CA ARG A 47 -0.59 8.46 -13.89
C ARG A 47 -0.88 9.74 -14.66
N HIS A 48 -0.29 9.89 -15.85
CA HIS A 48 -0.59 11.02 -16.73
C HIS A 48 -2.07 11.08 -17.18
N THR A 49 -2.87 10.04 -17.00
CA THR A 49 -4.33 10.08 -17.23
C THR A 49 -5.10 10.73 -16.08
N ASP A 50 -4.47 10.87 -14.91
CA ASP A 50 -5.13 11.30 -13.68
C ASP A 50 -5.49 12.78 -13.68
N TRP A 51 -4.86 13.62 -14.52
CA TRP A 51 -5.27 15.03 -14.64
C TRP A 51 -6.70 15.16 -15.16
N LYS A 52 -7.16 14.26 -16.04
CA LYS A 52 -8.54 14.24 -16.55
C LYS A 52 -9.54 13.90 -15.44
N ILE A 53 -9.13 13.00 -14.54
CA ILE A 53 -9.93 12.56 -13.39
C ILE A 53 -9.92 13.67 -12.32
N LYS A 54 -8.76 14.26 -12.02
CA LYS A 54 -8.56 15.35 -11.06
C LYS A 54 -9.36 16.60 -11.43
N ALA A 55 -9.40 16.96 -12.72
CA ALA A 55 -10.14 18.12 -13.22
C ALA A 55 -11.66 17.97 -13.08
N LYS A 56 -12.19 16.75 -13.00
CA LYS A 56 -13.63 16.48 -12.89
C LYS A 56 -14.08 16.16 -11.47
N LEU A 57 -13.33 15.37 -10.69
CA LEU A 57 -13.83 14.79 -9.43
C LEU A 57 -12.66 14.45 -8.47
N GLY A 58 -12.31 15.37 -7.56
CA GLY A 58 -11.21 15.15 -6.60
C GLY A 58 -11.40 13.95 -5.65
N LEU A 59 -12.63 13.49 -5.46
CA LEU A 59 -12.98 12.33 -4.64
C LEU A 59 -12.90 11.02 -5.45
N ALA A 60 -13.30 11.04 -6.73
CA ALA A 60 -13.22 9.88 -7.62
C ALA A 60 -11.77 9.48 -7.94
N LEU A 61 -10.85 10.46 -7.99
CA LEU A 61 -9.42 10.18 -8.13
C LEU A 61 -8.90 9.29 -6.99
N ARG A 62 -9.30 9.58 -5.74
CA ARG A 62 -8.88 8.79 -4.59
C ARG A 62 -9.47 7.37 -4.60
N GLU A 63 -10.70 7.21 -5.07
CA GLU A 63 -11.29 5.87 -5.23
C GLU A 63 -10.53 5.04 -6.25
N SER A 64 -10.23 5.64 -7.41
CA SER A 64 -9.48 4.98 -8.48
C SER A 64 -8.06 4.62 -8.04
N LEU A 65 -7.35 5.54 -7.38
CA LEU A 65 -6.01 5.27 -6.84
C LEU A 65 -6.04 4.17 -5.79
N LEU A 66 -7.01 4.18 -4.87
CA LEU A 66 -7.10 3.15 -3.83
C LEU A 66 -7.28 1.74 -4.42
N ALA A 67 -8.17 1.60 -5.40
CA ALA A 67 -8.41 0.33 -6.08
C ALA A 67 -7.15 -0.12 -6.83
N MET A 68 -6.55 0.78 -7.61
CA MET A 68 -5.32 0.54 -8.37
C MET A 68 -4.16 0.11 -7.47
N LEU A 69 -3.90 0.83 -6.38
CA LEU A 69 -2.80 0.52 -5.46
C LEU A 69 -2.98 -0.86 -4.82
N SER A 70 -4.22 -1.20 -4.47
CA SER A 70 -4.55 -2.49 -3.85
C SER A 70 -4.33 -3.63 -4.85
N GLU A 71 -4.75 -3.44 -6.10
CA GLU A 71 -4.55 -4.41 -7.19
C GLU A 71 -3.06 -4.55 -7.55
N GLU A 72 -2.31 -3.45 -7.68
CA GLU A 72 -0.89 -3.47 -7.96
C GLU A 72 -0.10 -4.22 -6.87
N ALA A 73 -0.42 -3.98 -5.60
CA ALA A 73 0.16 -4.73 -4.49
C ALA A 73 -0.17 -6.22 -4.58
N HIS A 74 -1.46 -6.54 -4.80
CA HIS A 74 -1.94 -7.92 -4.85
C HIS A 74 -1.28 -8.72 -5.97
N ASN A 75 -1.16 -8.13 -7.16
CA ASN A 75 -0.51 -8.74 -8.32
C ASN A 75 0.98 -9.03 -8.09
N GLN A 76 1.61 -8.34 -7.12
CA GLN A 76 3.00 -8.57 -6.70
C GLN A 76 3.09 -9.50 -5.47
N GLY A 77 1.99 -10.12 -5.05
CA GLY A 77 1.92 -11.00 -3.89
C GLY A 77 1.85 -10.27 -2.54
N GLY A 78 1.58 -8.96 -2.54
CA GLY A 78 1.50 -8.12 -1.36
C GLY A 78 0.06 -7.69 -1.05
N LEU A 79 -0.28 -7.51 0.21
CA LEU A 79 -1.58 -7.00 0.65
C LEU A 79 -1.42 -5.72 1.44
N LEU A 80 -2.12 -4.66 1.00
CA LEU A 80 -2.21 -3.39 1.70
C LEU A 80 -3.35 -3.43 2.71
N SER A 81 -3.10 -2.95 3.93
CA SER A 81 -4.14 -2.68 4.91
C SER A 81 -4.82 -1.32 4.65
N GLN A 82 -5.98 -1.09 5.26
CA GLN A 82 -6.64 0.22 5.21
C GLN A 82 -5.77 1.33 5.84
N THR A 83 -4.90 0.98 6.79
CA THR A 83 -3.94 1.92 7.38
C THR A 83 -2.84 2.26 6.37
N ASP A 84 -2.28 1.28 5.66
CA ASP A 84 -1.28 1.52 4.61
C ASP A 84 -1.85 2.43 3.51
N LEU A 85 -3.07 2.15 3.04
CA LEU A 85 -3.75 2.98 2.05
C LEU A 85 -3.98 4.41 2.53
N SER A 86 -4.28 4.59 3.83
CA SER A 86 -4.45 5.92 4.42
C SER A 86 -3.15 6.72 4.46
N GLU A 87 -2.02 6.05 4.71
CA GLU A 87 -0.69 6.66 4.69
C GLU A 87 -0.25 7.01 3.27
N ILE A 88 -0.41 6.09 2.31
CA ILE A 88 -0.01 6.31 0.91
C ILE A 88 -0.81 7.45 0.28
N LEU A 89 -2.12 7.50 0.54
CA LEU A 89 -3.02 8.51 -0.04
C LEU A 89 -3.06 9.82 0.76
N ILE A 90 -2.40 9.88 1.92
CA ILE A 90 -2.36 11.04 2.82
C ILE A 90 -3.79 11.49 3.18
N VAL A 91 -4.58 10.54 3.68
CA VAL A 91 -5.97 10.77 4.13
C VAL A 91 -6.24 10.02 5.41
N ASP A 92 -7.28 10.42 6.13
CA ASP A 92 -7.72 9.66 7.31
C ASP A 92 -8.21 8.26 6.94
N LYS A 93 -7.99 7.30 7.84
CA LYS A 93 -8.53 5.93 7.73
C LYS A 93 -10.06 5.91 7.58
N SER A 94 -10.77 6.91 8.12
CA SER A 94 -12.22 7.06 7.93
C SER A 94 -12.59 7.33 6.47
N THR A 95 -11.76 8.08 5.74
CA THR A 95 -11.92 8.32 4.29
C THR A 95 -11.71 7.04 3.50
N VAL A 96 -10.66 6.28 3.82
CA VAL A 96 -10.41 4.95 3.22
C VAL A 96 -11.61 4.02 3.45
N LYS A 97 -12.12 3.93 4.68
CA LYS A 97 -13.29 3.10 5.02
C LYS A 97 -14.54 3.50 4.22
N ARG A 98 -14.78 4.79 4.02
CA ARG A 98 -15.89 5.31 3.20
C ARG A 98 -15.73 4.93 1.73
N ILE A 99 -14.52 5.05 1.18
CA ILE A 99 -14.21 4.66 -0.21
C ILE A 99 -14.46 3.16 -0.40
N VAL A 100 -13.88 2.31 0.47
CA VAL A 100 -14.09 0.85 0.43
C VAL A 100 -15.57 0.50 0.48
N LYS A 101 -16.35 1.14 1.38
CA LYS A 101 -17.80 0.93 1.45
C LYS A 101 -18.52 1.30 0.15
N ARG A 102 -18.14 2.40 -0.51
CA ARG A 102 -18.75 2.82 -1.78
C ARG A 102 -18.41 1.88 -2.93
N ILE A 103 -17.17 1.41 -3.00
CA ILE A 103 -16.74 0.44 -4.01
C ILE A 103 -17.53 -0.86 -3.84
N LYS A 104 -17.63 -1.39 -2.61
CA LYS A 104 -18.48 -2.56 -2.31
C LYS A 104 -19.95 -2.37 -2.68
N ALA A 105 -20.51 -1.18 -2.41
CA ALA A 105 -21.90 -0.89 -2.74
C ALA A 105 -22.18 -0.89 -4.26
N ARG A 106 -21.14 -0.77 -5.10
CA ARG A 106 -21.23 -0.90 -6.57
C ARG A 106 -21.06 -2.35 -7.05
N GLY A 107 -20.76 -3.29 -6.16
CA GLY A 107 -20.50 -4.69 -6.49
C GLY A 107 -19.02 -5.01 -6.77
N ASP A 108 -18.15 -4.02 -6.68
CA ASP A 108 -16.71 -4.19 -6.90
C ASP A 108 -16.02 -4.67 -5.60
N SER A 109 -14.98 -5.49 -5.75
CA SER A 109 -14.12 -5.93 -4.65
C SER A 109 -12.74 -5.28 -4.75
N ILE A 110 -12.10 -5.07 -3.60
CA ILE A 110 -10.74 -4.53 -3.52
C ILE A 110 -9.89 -5.60 -2.81
N PRO A 111 -8.78 -6.05 -3.40
CA PRO A 111 -7.89 -7.02 -2.77
C PRO A 111 -7.04 -6.35 -1.67
N ALA A 112 -7.71 -5.78 -0.66
CA ALA A 112 -7.08 -5.25 0.53
C ALA A 112 -7.01 -6.34 1.60
N ARG A 113 -6.01 -6.24 2.48
CA ARG A 113 -5.77 -7.25 3.54
C ARG A 113 -6.99 -7.49 4.44
N GLY A 114 -7.77 -6.45 4.72
CA GLY A 114 -9.01 -6.56 5.51
C GLY A 114 -10.13 -7.30 4.79
N GLU A 115 -10.13 -7.32 3.45
CA GLU A 115 -11.12 -8.01 2.62
C GLU A 115 -10.78 -9.49 2.44
N ILE A 116 -9.50 -9.81 2.33
CA ILE A 116 -9.04 -11.19 2.12
C ILE A 116 -8.92 -11.94 3.45
N LYS A 117 -8.67 -11.25 4.58
CA LYS A 117 -8.23 -11.87 5.84
C LYS A 117 -8.94 -11.38 7.12
N ASP A 118 -10.03 -10.62 7.01
CA ASP A 118 -10.94 -10.23 8.11
C ASP A 118 -10.22 -9.74 9.38
N ILE A 119 -9.33 -8.75 9.22
CA ILE A 119 -8.43 -8.28 10.28
C ILE A 119 -9.05 -7.09 11.04
N GLY A 120 -9.13 -7.22 12.37
CA GLY A 120 -9.45 -6.16 13.34
C GLY A 120 -8.48 -4.96 13.32
N PRO A 121 -8.57 -3.99 14.26
CA PRO A 121 -8.01 -2.65 14.11
C PRO A 121 -6.52 -2.62 13.69
N GLY A 122 -6.30 -2.45 12.38
CA GLY A 122 -5.00 -2.66 11.73
C GLY A 122 -3.91 -1.64 12.11
N ILE A 123 -2.78 -2.16 12.58
CA ILE A 123 -1.51 -1.48 12.84
C ILE A 123 -0.73 -1.33 11.52
N SER A 124 0.01 -0.24 11.34
CA SER A 124 0.90 0.01 10.18
C SER A 124 2.20 -0.82 10.25
N HIS A 125 2.82 -1.11 9.11
CA HIS A 125 4.13 -1.80 9.05
C HIS A 125 5.34 -0.90 9.35
N LYS A 126 5.11 0.40 9.55
CA LYS A 126 6.17 1.41 9.66
C LYS A 126 7.25 1.09 10.67
N ALA A 127 6.88 0.63 11.87
CA ALA A 127 7.86 0.26 12.91
C ALA A 127 8.74 -0.93 12.49
N ARG A 128 8.18 -1.91 11.78
CA ARG A 128 8.92 -3.07 11.28
C ARG A 128 9.84 -2.70 10.12
N ILE A 129 9.40 -1.81 9.23
CA ILE A 129 10.24 -1.27 8.15
C ILE A 129 11.45 -0.56 8.76
N ILE A 130 11.24 0.28 9.79
CA ILE A 130 12.32 0.96 10.50
C ILE A 130 13.23 -0.04 11.22
N GLU A 131 12.68 -1.06 11.89
CA GLU A 131 13.48 -2.09 12.56
C GLU A 131 14.38 -2.85 11.58
N LEU A 132 13.84 -3.26 10.43
CA LEU A 132 14.61 -3.92 9.37
C LEU A 132 15.68 -3.01 8.78
N LEU A 133 15.37 -1.72 8.61
CA LEU A 133 16.33 -0.72 8.17
C LEU A 133 17.48 -0.57 9.19
N LEU A 134 17.15 -0.49 10.47
CA LEU A 134 18.14 -0.35 11.53
C LEU A 134 19.00 -1.60 11.65
N LYS A 135 18.43 -2.80 11.71
CA LYS A 135 19.21 -4.06 11.80
C LYS A 135 20.26 -4.18 10.70
N LYS A 136 19.92 -3.74 9.48
CA LYS A 136 20.85 -3.75 8.33
C LYS A 136 21.94 -2.66 8.37
N ILE A 137 21.81 -1.63 9.21
CA ILE A 137 22.82 -0.58 9.40
C ILE A 137 23.92 -1.03 10.38
N TRP A 138 23.61 -1.99 11.27
CA TRP A 138 24.51 -2.46 12.31
C TRP A 138 25.15 -3.83 12.01
N GLU A 139 24.86 -4.42 10.84
CA GLU A 139 25.55 -5.57 10.24
C GLU A 139 26.58 -5.08 9.20
#